data_AF-A0A2E0E1U3-F1
#
_entry.id   AF-A0A2E0E1U3-F1
#
_cell.length_a   1.000
_cell.length_b   1.000
_cell.length_c   1.000
_cell.angle_alpha   90.00
_cell.angle_beta   90.00
_cell.angle_gamma   90.00
#
_symmetry.space_group_name_H-M   'P 1'
#
loop_
_entity.id
_entity.type
_entity.pdbx_description
1 polymer ?
#
loop_
_entity_poly.entity_id
_entity_poly.type
_entity_poly.pdbx_seq_one_letter_code
_entity_poly.pdbx_strand_id
1 'polypeptide(L)'
;MSIIEEKQTSSSTIPTQPSRARKYIAAFLPPVILGAGVIGLWYYISFGLLEEKRRFLLRPIHSVIDVGFLDGDNRTESLQALWSSTEVALIGLSISIGLGFILAILMSQAKFMERAIFPYMVTLQAIPILAIVPLISFWFGTG
;
A
#
# COMPACT_ATOMS: atom_id res chain seq x y z
N MET A 1 6.21 -79.97 -1.86
CA MET A 1 6.73 -78.78 -1.16
C MET A 1 6.50 -77.60 -2.10
N SER A 2 5.25 -77.13 -2.24
CA SER A 2 4.53 -76.26 -1.30
C SER A 2 4.71 -74.81 -1.74
N ILE A 3 3.57 -74.13 -2.00
CA ILE A 3 3.28 -72.78 -1.45
C ILE A 3 4.01 -71.66 -2.26
N ILE A 4 3.42 -70.67 -2.92
CA ILE A 4 2.19 -69.85 -2.73
C ILE A 4 2.17 -68.95 -3.99
N GLU A 5 1.05 -68.85 -4.72
CA GLU A 5 -0.02 -67.85 -4.52
C GLU A 5 0.34 -66.43 -4.95
N GLU A 6 -0.60 -65.81 -5.68
CA GLU A 6 -0.87 -64.38 -5.72
C GLU A 6 0.24 -63.45 -6.25
N LYS A 7 0.01 -62.49 -7.13
CA LYS A 7 -1.21 -61.71 -7.33
C LYS A 7 -1.05 -60.95 -8.63
N GLN A 8 -2.10 -60.97 -9.44
CA GLN A 8 -2.43 -59.80 -10.22
C GLN A 8 -2.53 -58.61 -9.26
N THR A 9 -1.66 -57.62 -9.39
CA THR A 9 -2.00 -56.27 -8.96
C THR A 9 -1.51 -55.31 -10.01
N SER A 10 -2.40 -55.07 -10.98
CA SER A 10 -2.56 -53.80 -11.65
C SER A 10 -2.10 -52.65 -10.77
N SER A 11 -0.91 -52.13 -11.01
CA SER A 11 -0.57 -50.80 -10.51
C SER A 11 -0.95 -49.83 -11.60
N SER A 12 -2.23 -49.47 -11.62
CA SER A 12 -2.72 -48.28 -12.30
C SER A 12 -1.88 -47.10 -11.80
N THR A 13 -0.97 -46.58 -12.61
CA THR A 13 -0.31 -45.31 -12.31
C THR A 13 -1.36 -44.22 -12.49
N ILE A 14 -2.12 -43.97 -11.44
CA ILE A 14 -3.02 -42.82 -11.35
C ILE A 14 -2.14 -41.59 -11.55
N PRO A 15 -2.38 -40.73 -12.55
CA PRO A 15 -1.71 -39.45 -12.62
C PRO A 15 -2.15 -38.65 -11.39
N THR A 16 -1.29 -38.55 -10.38
CA THR A 16 -1.51 -37.72 -9.20
C THR A 16 -1.66 -36.28 -9.66
N GLN A 17 -2.90 -35.81 -9.79
CA GLN A 17 -3.18 -34.42 -10.10
C GLN A 17 -2.46 -33.54 -9.06
N PRO A 18 -1.72 -32.50 -9.48
CA PRO A 18 -1.04 -31.62 -8.55
C PRO A 18 -2.09 -30.95 -7.65
N SER A 19 -1.99 -31.22 -6.36
CA SER A 19 -2.89 -30.66 -5.35
C SER A 19 -2.88 -29.13 -5.46
N ARG A 20 -4.05 -28.51 -5.40
CA ARG A 20 -4.21 -27.04 -5.46
C ARG A 20 -3.26 -26.32 -4.50
N ALA A 21 -2.94 -26.94 -3.35
CA ALA A 21 -1.95 -26.49 -2.37
C ALA A 21 -0.56 -26.23 -2.96
N ARG A 22 -0.05 -27.10 -3.86
CA ARG A 22 1.27 -26.92 -4.50
C ARG A 22 1.30 -25.68 -5.41
N LYS A 23 0.17 -25.33 -6.04
CA LYS A 23 0.02 -24.14 -6.88
C LYS A 23 -0.04 -22.85 -6.05
N TYR A 24 -0.70 -22.86 -4.89
CA TYR A 24 -0.70 -21.72 -3.97
C TYR A 24 0.66 -21.51 -3.30
N ILE A 25 1.32 -22.59 -2.86
CA ILE A 25 2.66 -22.51 -2.26
C ILE A 25 3.67 -22.01 -3.30
N ALA A 26 3.64 -22.51 -4.54
CA ALA A 26 4.51 -22.03 -5.61
C ALA A 26 4.22 -20.58 -6.06
N ALA A 27 3.00 -20.07 -5.84
CA ALA A 27 2.64 -18.69 -6.14
C ALA A 27 3.02 -17.71 -5.01
N PHE A 28 2.99 -18.16 -3.75
CA PHE A 28 3.35 -17.34 -2.59
C PHE A 28 4.84 -17.42 -2.22
N LEU A 29 5.57 -18.47 -2.61
CA LEU A 29 7.00 -18.61 -2.34
C LEU A 29 7.85 -17.48 -2.94
N PRO A 30 7.69 -17.12 -4.23
CA PRO A 30 8.50 -16.07 -4.85
C PRO A 30 8.39 -14.70 -4.16
N PRO A 31 7.19 -14.15 -3.87
CA PRO A 31 7.09 -12.86 -3.18
C PRO A 31 7.57 -12.93 -1.72
N VAL A 32 7.41 -14.05 -1.03
CA VAL A 32 7.88 -14.21 0.36
C VAL A 32 9.40 -14.28 0.44
N ILE A 33 10.06 -15.01 -0.48
CA ILE A 33 11.52 -15.08 -0.54
C ILE A 33 12.13 -13.72 -0.89
N LEU A 34 11.52 -12.99 -1.84
CA LEU A 34 11.95 -11.63 -2.17
C LEU A 34 11.78 -10.69 -0.97
N GLY A 35 10.63 -10.73 -0.30
CA GLY A 35 10.38 -9.94 0.91
C GLY A 35 11.38 -10.27 2.03
N ALA A 36 11.59 -11.56 2.30
CA ALA A 36 12.58 -12.02 3.27
C ALA A 36 14.01 -11.63 2.87
N GLY A 37 14.34 -11.62 1.58
CA GLY A 37 15.63 -11.18 1.07
C GLY A 37 15.85 -9.67 1.23
N VAL A 38 14.84 -8.85 0.94
CA VAL A 38 14.88 -7.40 1.16
C VAL A 38 15.01 -7.07 2.65
N ILE A 39 14.24 -7.75 3.50
CA ILE A 39 14.31 -7.58 4.96
C ILE A 39 15.67 -8.06 5.47
N GLY A 40 16.16 -9.21 5.02
CA GLY A 40 17.46 -9.76 5.40
C GLY A 40 18.62 -8.86 4.97
N LEU A 41 18.58 -8.34 3.75
CA LEU A 41 19.55 -7.38 3.22
C LEU A 41 19.52 -6.07 4.02
N TRP A 42 18.32 -5.58 4.36
CA TRP A 42 18.14 -4.41 5.22
C TRP A 42 18.78 -4.61 6.59
N TYR A 43 18.52 -5.75 7.23
CA TYR A 43 19.12 -6.09 8.52
C TYR A 43 20.63 -6.26 8.42
N TYR A 44 21.13 -6.92 7.38
CA TYR A 44 22.56 -7.09 7.16
C TYR A 44 23.29 -5.75 6.98
N ILE A 45 22.72 -4.83 6.21
CA ILE A 45 23.26 -3.46 6.05
C ILE A 45 23.18 -2.69 7.37
N SER A 46 22.05 -2.78 8.09
CA SER A 46 21.84 -2.07 9.35
C SER A 46 22.76 -2.53 10.48
N PHE A 47 23.12 -3.81 10.53
CA PHE A 47 23.96 -4.38 11.60
C PHE A 47 25.43 -4.52 11.19
N GLY A 48 25.76 -4.63 9.90
CA GLY A 48 27.11 -4.89 9.42
C GLY A 48 27.92 -3.66 8.99
N LEU A 49 27.27 -2.55 8.62
CA LEU A 49 27.95 -1.42 7.93
C LEU A 49 27.80 -0.04 8.60
N LEU A 50 26.94 0.14 9.62
CA LEU A 50 26.71 1.46 10.23
C LEU A 50 27.28 1.58 11.66
N GLU A 51 28.33 2.40 11.76
CA GLU A 51 28.98 2.84 12.99
C GLU A 51 28.02 3.66 13.89
N GLU A 52 28.18 3.52 15.22
CA GLU A 52 27.31 3.97 16.34
C GLU A 52 26.70 5.38 16.20
N LYS A 53 27.35 6.31 15.47
CA LYS A 53 26.97 7.72 15.33
C LYS A 53 25.94 8.05 14.22
N ARG A 54 25.64 7.15 13.28
CA ARG A 54 24.65 7.39 12.20
C ARG A 54 23.35 6.59 12.34
N ARG A 55 23.13 5.97 13.50
CA ARG A 55 21.94 5.15 13.80
C ARG A 55 20.62 5.95 13.89
N PHE A 56 20.69 7.27 13.77
CA PHE A 56 19.51 8.16 13.64
C PHE A 56 18.90 8.15 12.23
N LEU A 57 19.64 7.76 11.19
CA LEU A 57 19.12 7.66 9.81
C LEU A 57 18.44 6.32 9.52
N LEU A 58 18.71 5.29 10.33
CA LEU A 58 18.13 3.95 10.24
C LEU A 58 17.76 3.52 11.67
N ARG A 59 16.69 4.11 12.22
CA ARG A 59 16.13 3.67 13.50
C ARG A 59 15.69 2.20 13.33
N PRO A 60 16.24 1.23 14.09
CA PRO A 60 15.95 -0.19 13.91
C PRO A 60 14.44 -0.48 14.03
N ILE A 61 13.91 -1.37 13.19
CA ILE A 61 12.45 -1.65 13.11
C ILE A 61 11.87 -2.06 14.48
N HIS A 62 12.66 -2.75 15.33
CA HIS A 62 12.24 -3.10 16.69
C HIS A 62 11.98 -1.86 17.57
N SER A 63 12.76 -0.79 17.43
CA SER A 63 12.54 0.46 18.16
C SER A 63 11.35 1.30 17.65
N VAL A 64 10.89 1.07 16.41
CA VAL A 64 9.64 1.67 15.90
C VAL A 64 8.43 0.94 16.46
N ILE A 65 8.53 -0.36 16.72
CA ILE A 65 7.44 -1.15 17.32
C ILE A 65 7.37 -0.87 18.82
N ASP A 66 8.50 -0.86 19.51
CA ASP A 66 8.53 -0.65 20.96
C ASP A 66 8.24 0.81 21.35
N VAL A 67 8.87 1.78 20.69
CA VAL A 67 8.64 3.20 21.02
C VAL A 67 7.39 3.72 20.29
N GLY A 68 7.13 3.29 19.06
CA GLY A 68 5.99 3.77 18.27
C GLY A 68 4.65 3.20 18.72
N PHE A 69 4.63 1.93 19.13
CA PHE A 69 3.41 1.22 19.48
C PHE A 69 3.37 0.68 20.91
N LEU A 70 4.42 0.66 21.73
CA LEU A 70 4.31 0.15 23.12
C LEU A 70 4.41 1.25 24.18
N ASP A 71 4.89 2.45 23.82
CA ASP A 71 4.91 3.62 24.69
C ASP A 71 3.56 4.38 24.66
N GLY A 72 3.04 4.74 25.83
CA GLY A 72 1.69 5.33 25.98
C GLY A 72 1.58 6.72 25.34
N ASP A 73 2.63 7.53 25.47
CA ASP A 73 2.68 8.90 24.95
C ASP A 73 2.87 8.94 23.43
N ASN A 74 3.61 8.00 22.86
CA ASN A 74 3.83 7.96 21.41
C ASN A 74 2.58 7.47 20.64
N ARG A 75 1.74 6.64 21.28
CA ARG A 75 0.45 6.22 20.73
C ARG A 75 -0.53 7.38 20.63
N THR A 76 -0.63 8.22 21.67
CA THR A 76 -1.53 9.37 21.66
C THR A 76 -1.07 10.42 20.65
N GLU A 77 0.23 10.68 20.54
CA GLU A 77 0.79 11.57 19.52
C GLU A 77 0.51 11.05 18.08
N SER A 78 0.70 9.75 17.84
CA SER A 78 0.40 9.13 16.55
C SER A 78 -1.09 9.19 16.21
N LEU A 79 -1.96 8.90 17.18
CA LEU A 79 -3.41 9.00 17.02
C LEU A 79 -3.85 10.44 16.77
N GLN A 80 -3.22 11.42 17.42
CA GLN A 80 -3.50 12.83 17.22
C GLN A 80 -3.05 13.30 15.84
N ALA A 81 -1.90 12.86 15.34
CA ALA A 81 -1.44 13.15 13.98
C ALA A 81 -2.35 12.52 12.92
N LEU A 82 -2.80 11.28 13.14
CA LEU A 82 -3.78 10.62 12.29
C LEU A 82 -5.13 11.36 12.31
N TRP A 83 -5.57 11.79 13.49
CA TRP A 83 -6.81 12.53 13.65
C TRP A 83 -6.76 13.87 12.91
N SER A 84 -5.68 14.63 13.09
CA SER A 84 -5.47 15.91 12.39
C SER A 84 -5.46 15.73 10.87
N SER A 85 -4.76 14.71 10.36
CA SER A 85 -4.74 14.40 8.92
C SER A 85 -6.12 13.99 8.39
N THR A 86 -6.87 13.22 9.19
CA THR A 86 -8.23 12.79 8.86
C THR A 86 -9.20 13.95 8.81
N GLU A 87 -9.12 14.87 9.78
CA GLU A 87 -9.94 16.08 9.84
C GLU A 87 -9.72 16.94 8.59
N VAL A 88 -8.47 17.24 8.26
CA VAL A 88 -8.12 18.02 7.06
C VAL A 88 -8.61 17.32 5.80
N ALA A 89 -8.43 16.00 5.70
CA ALA A 89 -8.90 15.22 4.55
C ALA A 89 -10.43 15.23 4.42
N LEU A 90 -11.17 15.12 5.53
CA LEU A 90 -12.64 15.14 5.53
C LEU A 90 -13.20 16.52 5.14
N ILE A 91 -12.60 17.59 5.63
CA ILE A 91 -12.98 18.96 5.26
C ILE A 91 -12.75 19.16 3.75
N GLY A 92 -11.54 18.84 3.27
CA GLY A 92 -11.19 18.94 1.85
C GLY A 92 -12.10 18.09 0.96
N LEU A 93 -12.38 16.85 1.39
CA LEU A 93 -13.28 15.93 0.68
C LEU A 93 -14.71 16.48 0.62
N SER A 94 -15.24 17.01 1.73
CA SER A 94 -16.60 17.56 1.78
C SER A 94 -16.77 18.73 0.81
N ILE A 95 -15.79 19.64 0.78
CA ILE A 95 -15.77 20.78 -0.15
C ILE A 95 -15.67 20.28 -1.60
N SER A 96 -14.77 19.33 -1.87
CA SER A 96 -14.58 18.76 -3.21
C SER A 96 -15.83 18.04 -3.73
N ILE A 97 -16.53 17.30 -2.87
CA ILE A 97 -17.79 16.63 -3.23
C ILE A 97 -18.83 17.67 -3.59
N GLY A 98 -19.01 18.71 -2.77
CA GLY A 98 -19.97 19.78 -3.05
C GLY A 98 -19.72 20.45 -4.41
N LEU A 99 -18.49 20.88 -4.66
CA LEU A 99 -18.12 21.52 -5.92
C LEU A 99 -18.23 20.58 -7.13
N GLY A 100 -17.74 19.35 -7.00
CA GLY A 100 -17.81 18.34 -8.06
C GLY A 100 -19.25 17.97 -8.41
N PHE A 101 -20.13 17.87 -7.40
CA PHE A 101 -21.54 17.55 -7.60
C PHE A 101 -22.28 18.69 -8.30
N ILE A 102 -22.03 19.95 -7.92
CA ILE A 102 -22.61 21.12 -8.60
C ILE A 102 -22.17 21.16 -10.07
N LEU A 103 -20.87 20.96 -10.34
CA LEU A 103 -20.35 20.90 -11.71
C LEU A 103 -20.97 19.75 -12.52
N ALA A 104 -21.12 18.57 -11.91
CA ALA A 104 -21.74 17.42 -12.57
C ALA A 104 -23.21 17.68 -12.94
N ILE A 105 -23.99 18.29 -12.04
CA ILE A 105 -25.38 18.69 -12.34
C ILE A 105 -25.41 19.70 -13.48
N LEU A 106 -24.54 20.71 -13.44
CA LEU A 106 -24.48 21.75 -14.46
C LEU A 106 -24.15 21.17 -15.85
N MET A 107 -23.25 20.19 -15.92
CA MET A 107 -22.97 19.44 -17.15
C MET A 107 -24.14 18.56 -17.59
N SER A 108 -24.87 17.96 -16.64
CA SER A 108 -26.05 17.12 -16.93
C SER A 108 -27.22 17.90 -17.54
N GLN A 109 -27.35 19.19 -17.24
CA GLN A 109 -28.49 20.00 -17.70
C GLN A 109 -28.37 20.45 -19.16
N ALA A 110 -27.16 20.61 -19.70
CA ALA A 110 -26.96 21.14 -21.05
C ALA A 110 -25.73 20.55 -21.74
N LYS A 111 -25.92 19.96 -22.92
CA LYS A 111 -24.85 19.43 -23.79
C LYS A 111 -23.79 20.47 -24.17
N PHE A 112 -24.16 21.74 -24.21
CA PHE A 112 -23.22 22.84 -24.43
C PHE A 112 -22.21 22.97 -23.27
N MET A 113 -22.71 22.85 -22.04
CA MET A 113 -21.94 23.01 -20.81
C MET A 113 -20.99 21.84 -20.58
N GLU A 114 -21.46 20.62 -20.88
CA GLU A 114 -20.62 19.42 -20.93
C GLU A 114 -19.42 19.63 -21.86
N ARG A 115 -19.67 20.03 -23.12
CA ARG A 115 -18.61 20.23 -24.13
C ARG A 115 -17.63 21.34 -23.76
N ALA A 116 -18.10 22.40 -23.11
CA ALA A 116 -17.25 23.50 -22.68
C ALA A 116 -16.37 23.15 -21.47
N ILE A 117 -16.92 22.45 -20.46
CA ILE A 117 -16.23 22.17 -19.18
C ILE A 117 -15.30 20.95 -19.27
N PHE A 118 -15.68 19.93 -20.05
CA PHE A 118 -14.94 18.68 -20.16
C PHE A 118 -13.43 18.84 -20.49
N PRO A 119 -13.00 19.66 -21.48
CA PRO A 119 -11.57 19.82 -21.78
C PRO A 119 -10.78 20.44 -20.61
N TYR A 120 -11.38 21.37 -19.87
CA TYR A 120 -10.73 21.97 -18.70
C TYR A 120 -10.60 20.97 -17.55
N MET A 121 -11.63 20.14 -17.31
CA MET A 121 -11.59 19.08 -16.30
C MET A 121 -10.45 18.09 -16.55
N VAL A 122 -10.30 17.62 -17.79
CA VAL A 122 -9.21 16.70 -18.18
C VAL A 122 -7.84 17.35 -17.99
N THR A 123 -7.72 18.64 -18.33
CA THR A 123 -6.47 19.39 -18.15
C THR A 123 -6.11 19.53 -16.66
N LEU A 124 -7.10 19.84 -15.81
CA LEU A 124 -6.91 19.96 -14.36
C LEU A 124 -6.46 18.64 -13.73
N GLN A 125 -6.99 17.50 -14.17
CA GLN A 125 -6.62 16.17 -13.67
C GLN A 125 -5.17 15.79 -14.00
N ALA A 126 -4.59 16.39 -15.04
CA ALA A 126 -3.21 16.13 -15.45
C ALA A 126 -2.18 16.97 -14.67
N ILE A 127 -2.61 18.00 -13.91
CA ILE A 127 -1.69 18.84 -13.15
C ILE A 127 -1.15 18.04 -11.95
N PRO A 128 0.18 17.87 -11.82
CA PRO A 128 0.77 17.15 -10.71
C PRO A 128 0.57 17.91 -9.40
N ILE A 129 0.22 17.20 -8.34
CA ILE A 129 0.00 17.82 -7.01
C ILE A 129 1.21 18.60 -6.51
N LEU A 130 2.43 18.14 -6.87
CA LEU A 130 3.70 18.80 -6.53
C LEU A 130 3.81 20.24 -7.07
N ALA A 131 3.12 20.58 -8.17
CA ALA A 131 3.09 21.94 -8.70
C ALA A 131 2.06 22.83 -7.99
N ILE A 132 0.99 22.24 -7.46
CA ILE A 132 -0.11 22.95 -6.81
C ILE A 132 0.27 23.38 -5.39
N VAL A 133 0.96 22.52 -4.65
CA VAL A 133 1.39 22.77 -3.25
C VAL A 133 2.06 24.16 -3.08
N PRO A 134 3.12 24.52 -3.81
CA PRO A 134 3.79 25.81 -3.61
C PRO A 134 2.91 27.02 -3.98
N LEU A 135 1.99 26.89 -4.96
CA LEU A 135 1.06 27.96 -5.31
C LEU A 135 0.06 28.25 -4.19
N ILE A 136 -0.44 27.20 -3.53
CA ILE A 136 -1.30 27.32 -2.36
C ILE A 136 -0.53 27.98 -1.21
N SER A 137 0.70 27.54 -0.93
CA SER A 137 1.55 28.14 0.12
C SER A 137 1.88 29.60 -0.14
N PHE A 138 2.04 30.03 -1.41
CA PHE A 138 2.23 31.44 -1.75
C PHE A 138 1.00 32.30 -1.43
N TRP A 139 -0.22 31.79 -1.69
CA TRP A 139 -1.46 32.53 -1.48
C TRP A 139 -1.92 32.58 -0.03
N PHE A 140 -1.87 31.44 0.65
CA PHE A 140 -2.42 31.28 2.01
C PHE A 140 -1.35 31.37 3.10
N GLY A 141 -0.07 31.47 2.72
CA GLY A 141 1.06 31.34 3.63
C GLY A 141 1.35 29.87 3.96
N THR A 142 2.52 29.62 4.53
CA THR A 142 2.77 28.40 5.29
C THR A 142 2.20 28.66 6.68
N GLY A 143 1.04 28.09 6.97
CA GLY A 143 0.39 28.19 8.28
C GLY A 143 1.35 27.94 9.44
#